data_AF-A0A931DN42-F1
#
_entry.id   AF-A0A931DN42-F1
#
_cell.length_a   1.000
_cell.length_b   1.000
_cell.length_c   1.000
_cell.angle_alpha   90.00
_cell.angle_beta   90.00
_cell.angle_gamma   90.00
#
_symmetry.space_group_name_H-M   'P 1'
#
loop_
_entity.id
_entity.type
_entity.pdbx_description
1 polymer ?
#
loop_
_entity_poly.entity_id
_entity_poly.type
_entity_poly.pdbx_seq_one_letter_code
_entity_poly.pdbx_strand_id
1 'polypeptide(L)'
;MLSLAAFSSGESARTVELAGRADAPASRQAKEPVLAERPTMFAHSVEINFFEDLATMAATSDLVVLGEVRSVRPGRWVGEEEPKGRERVRDVTIEIEEVLLNNGSGAAPKTVTVDEWGWDSRGVGFQDENVTWTKAGDRGYYFLTPVKDAPGHHRLINSQGRALISGTELTPSSEEGAPLHEEMHHLSPKGFENSLSKAIRDIRAGKVRPQKKP
;
A
#
# COMPACT_ATOMS: atom_id res chain seq x y z
N MET A 1 92.12 10.38 -26.00
CA MET A 1 91.67 11.27 -27.10
C MET A 1 90.58 12.15 -26.50
N LEU A 2 90.86 13.43 -26.23
CA LEU A 2 90.43 14.59 -27.07
C LEU A 2 88.95 14.45 -27.51
N SER A 3 88.04 15.40 -27.36
CA SER A 3 88.07 16.80 -26.95
C SER A 3 86.63 17.35 -27.07
N LEU A 4 86.39 18.51 -26.46
CA LEU A 4 85.45 19.58 -26.86
C LEU A 4 83.93 19.50 -26.58
N ALA A 5 83.54 20.51 -25.80
CA ALA A 5 82.29 21.29 -25.72
C ALA A 5 81.54 21.51 -27.07
N ALA A 6 80.28 21.97 -27.18
CA ALA A 6 79.51 22.90 -26.36
C ALA A 6 78.04 23.06 -26.86
N PHE A 7 77.18 23.73 -26.05
CA PHE A 7 75.90 24.42 -26.38
C PHE A 7 74.72 23.55 -26.88
N SER A 8 73.44 23.76 -26.54
CA SER A 8 72.67 25.00 -26.39
C SER A 8 71.30 24.71 -25.74
N SER A 9 70.73 25.73 -25.06
CA SER A 9 69.28 26.04 -24.88
C SER A 9 68.33 24.89 -24.51
N GLY A 10 67.70 24.84 -23.34
CA GLY A 10 66.98 25.92 -22.68
C GLY A 10 65.49 25.64 -22.78
N GLU A 11 64.83 25.26 -21.70
CA GLU A 11 63.42 25.60 -21.49
C GLU A 11 63.04 25.50 -20.02
N SER A 12 62.46 26.58 -19.54
CA SER A 12 62.08 26.83 -18.16
C SER A 12 60.94 25.90 -17.75
N ALA A 13 61.15 25.15 -16.67
CA ALA A 13 60.07 24.47 -15.97
C ALA A 13 59.05 25.51 -15.48
N ARG A 14 57.89 25.59 -16.14
CA ARG A 14 56.70 26.21 -15.58
C ARG A 14 55.90 25.12 -14.89
N THR A 15 55.98 25.12 -13.57
CA THR A 15 55.02 24.48 -12.68
C THR A 15 53.64 25.07 -12.96
N VAL A 16 52.73 24.29 -13.55
CA VAL A 16 51.30 24.60 -13.58
C VAL A 16 50.64 23.69 -12.55
N GLU A 17 50.47 24.25 -11.36
CA GLU A 17 49.63 23.70 -10.30
C GLU A 17 48.16 23.82 -10.74
N LEU A 18 47.65 22.81 -11.44
CA LEU A 18 46.22 22.69 -11.74
C LEU A 18 45.53 22.03 -10.54
N ALA A 19 45.21 22.89 -9.57
CA ALA A 19 44.20 22.62 -8.55
C ALA A 19 42.83 22.53 -9.23
N GLY A 20 42.49 21.34 -9.75
CA GLY A 20 41.14 20.98 -10.19
C GLY A 20 40.48 20.11 -9.14
N ARG A 21 39.93 20.72 -8.09
CA ARG A 21 38.97 20.07 -7.19
C ARG A 21 37.81 19.62 -8.08
N ALA A 22 37.67 18.31 -8.29
CA ALA A 22 36.47 17.74 -8.87
C ALA A 22 35.36 17.91 -7.82
N ASP A 23 34.61 19.00 -7.92
CA ASP A 23 33.33 19.14 -7.24
C ASP A 23 32.44 17.99 -7.73
N ALA A 24 32.21 17.03 -6.84
CA ALA A 24 31.18 16.02 -7.04
C ALA A 24 29.86 16.75 -7.34
N PRO A 25 29.09 16.35 -8.37
CA PRO A 25 27.82 16.99 -8.64
C PRO A 25 26.94 16.82 -7.41
N ALA A 26 26.61 17.94 -6.76
CA ALA A 26 25.64 17.98 -5.69
C ALA A 26 24.37 17.30 -6.22
N SER A 27 24.00 16.17 -5.60
CA SER A 27 22.72 15.52 -5.82
C SER A 27 21.63 16.57 -5.64
N ARG A 28 21.03 17.04 -6.74
CA ARG A 28 19.79 17.82 -6.67
C ARG A 28 18.76 16.89 -6.04
N GLN A 29 18.54 17.00 -4.75
CA GLN A 29 17.38 16.39 -4.11
C GLN A 29 16.17 16.91 -4.87
N ALA A 30 15.53 16.03 -5.66
CA ALA A 30 14.30 16.35 -6.33
C ALA A 30 13.30 16.77 -5.24
N LYS A 31 12.76 17.98 -5.37
CA LYS A 31 11.75 18.49 -4.44
C LYS A 31 10.58 17.50 -4.40
N GLU A 32 10.16 17.07 -3.21
CA GLU A 32 8.98 16.19 -3.09
C GLU A 32 7.77 16.85 -3.77
N PRO A 33 6.94 16.07 -4.48
CA PRO A 33 5.73 16.59 -5.09
C PRO A 33 4.75 17.04 -4.00
N VAL A 34 3.94 18.05 -4.33
CA VAL A 34 2.77 18.39 -3.51
C VAL A 34 1.72 17.30 -3.75
N LEU A 35 1.29 16.66 -2.68
CA LEU A 35 0.33 15.55 -2.75
C LEU A 35 -1.11 16.07 -2.79
N ALA A 36 -1.90 15.54 -3.69
CA ALA A 36 -3.32 15.85 -3.78
C ALA A 36 -4.07 15.39 -2.51
N GLU A 37 -4.99 16.21 -2.01
CA GLU A 37 -5.79 15.89 -0.82
C GLU A 37 -6.94 14.90 -1.10
N ARG A 38 -7.28 14.69 -2.37
CA ARG A 38 -8.33 13.79 -2.84
C ARG A 38 -7.94 13.16 -4.17
N PRO A 39 -8.49 11.98 -4.49
CA PRO A 39 -8.28 11.38 -5.79
C PRO A 39 -8.98 12.18 -6.87
N THR A 40 -8.35 12.27 -8.04
CA THR A 40 -8.90 12.92 -9.24
C THR A 40 -8.91 11.99 -10.45
N MET A 41 -8.45 10.76 -10.28
CA MET A 41 -8.34 9.74 -11.32
C MET A 41 -8.74 8.38 -10.74
N PHE A 42 -9.13 7.47 -11.63
CA PHE A 42 -9.33 6.06 -11.34
C PHE A 42 -8.24 5.27 -12.06
N ALA A 43 -7.61 4.35 -11.32
CA ALA A 43 -6.68 3.37 -11.84
C ALA A 43 -7.37 2.00 -11.83
N HIS A 44 -7.07 1.21 -12.86
CA HIS A 44 -7.48 -0.18 -12.93
C HIS A 44 -6.23 -1.05 -12.95
N SER A 45 -6.19 -2.00 -12.04
CA SER A 45 -5.13 -2.94 -11.76
C SER A 45 -5.62 -4.37 -11.99
N VAL A 46 -4.69 -5.30 -12.20
CA VAL A 46 -5.10 -6.71 -12.31
C VAL A 46 -5.29 -7.28 -10.91
N GLU A 47 -6.55 -7.51 -10.54
CA GLU A 47 -6.88 -8.22 -9.32
C GLU A 47 -6.60 -9.70 -9.45
N ILE A 48 -5.79 -10.20 -8.52
CA ILE A 48 -5.35 -11.59 -8.52
C ILE A 48 -6.42 -12.53 -7.90
N ASN A 49 -7.26 -12.01 -7.01
CA ASN A 49 -8.37 -12.73 -6.40
C ASN A 49 -9.67 -11.93 -6.56
N PHE A 50 -10.75 -12.65 -6.87
CA PHE A 50 -12.11 -12.12 -6.83
C PHE A 50 -12.99 -13.12 -6.07
N PHE A 51 -13.84 -12.60 -5.19
CA PHE A 51 -14.65 -13.38 -4.27
C PHE A 51 -16.13 -13.23 -4.62
N GLU A 52 -16.79 -14.38 -4.71
CA GLU A 52 -18.24 -14.48 -4.93
C GLU A 52 -19.03 -14.40 -3.62
N ASP A 53 -18.37 -14.71 -2.49
CA ASP A 53 -19.01 -14.82 -1.18
C ASP A 53 -18.09 -14.39 -0.03
N LEU A 54 -18.74 -13.89 1.04
CA LEU A 54 -18.06 -13.38 2.24
C LEU A 54 -17.20 -14.45 2.94
N ALA A 55 -17.64 -15.70 2.94
CA ALA A 55 -16.95 -16.76 3.67
C ALA A 55 -15.61 -17.12 3.02
N THR A 56 -15.58 -17.18 1.69
CA THR A 56 -14.36 -17.44 0.93
C THR A 56 -13.37 -16.26 1.03
N MET A 57 -13.86 -15.01 1.00
CA MET A 57 -13.02 -13.83 1.26
C MET A 57 -12.41 -13.86 2.67
N ALA A 58 -13.23 -14.15 3.69
CA ALA A 58 -12.77 -14.28 5.07
C ALA A 58 -11.74 -15.41 5.23
N ALA A 59 -11.98 -16.58 4.61
CA ALA A 59 -11.07 -17.73 4.68
C ALA A 59 -9.70 -17.42 4.05
N THR A 60 -9.68 -16.63 2.99
CA THR A 60 -8.47 -16.27 2.22
C THR A 60 -7.66 -15.18 2.90
N SER A 61 -8.30 -14.37 3.75
CA SER A 61 -7.66 -13.30 4.52
C SER A 61 -6.79 -13.87 5.64
N ASP A 62 -5.66 -13.20 5.90
CA ASP A 62 -4.78 -13.55 7.02
C ASP A 62 -5.30 -12.93 8.32
N LEU A 63 -5.95 -11.77 8.23
CA LEU A 63 -6.52 -11.03 9.35
C LEU A 63 -7.85 -10.39 8.93
N VAL A 64 -8.89 -10.51 9.76
CA VAL A 64 -10.18 -9.82 9.59
C VAL A 64 -10.48 -9.05 10.87
N VAL A 65 -10.66 -7.73 10.75
CA VAL A 65 -10.84 -6.83 11.89
C VAL A 65 -12.02 -5.89 11.68
N LEU A 66 -12.62 -5.49 12.79
CA LEU A 66 -13.42 -4.30 12.93
C LEU A 66 -12.55 -3.22 13.58
N GLY A 67 -12.51 -2.03 12.99
CA GLY A 67 -11.69 -0.95 13.52
C GLY A 67 -12.04 0.42 12.99
N GLU A 68 -11.43 1.43 13.61
CA GLU A 68 -11.58 2.84 13.28
C GLU A 68 -10.24 3.42 12.80
N VAL A 69 -10.29 4.19 11.73
CA VAL A 69 -9.10 4.84 11.17
C VAL A 69 -8.73 6.02 12.05
N ARG A 70 -7.52 5.97 12.60
CA ARG A 70 -6.99 7.03 13.47
C ARG A 70 -6.20 8.08 12.72
N SER A 71 -5.45 7.66 11.71
CA SER A 71 -4.68 8.60 10.90
C SER A 71 -4.43 8.07 9.51
N VAL A 72 -4.31 9.00 8.56
CA VAL A 72 -3.83 8.70 7.22
C VAL A 72 -2.66 9.64 6.91
N ARG A 73 -1.55 9.09 6.43
CA ARG A 73 -0.34 9.86 6.10
C ARG A 73 0.26 9.38 4.77
N PRO A 74 1.08 10.19 4.10
CA PRO A 74 1.87 9.71 2.98
C PRO A 74 2.78 8.58 3.44
N GLY A 75 2.65 7.43 2.80
CA GLY A 75 3.40 6.23 3.11
C GLY A 75 4.65 6.08 2.24
N ARG A 76 5.11 4.84 2.18
CA ARG A 76 6.26 4.42 1.37
C ARG A 76 5.97 4.58 -0.13
N TRP A 77 7.04 4.54 -0.90
CA TRP A 77 6.94 4.36 -2.34
C TRP A 77 6.93 2.88 -2.71
N VAL A 78 6.16 2.52 -3.73
CA VAL A 78 6.00 1.17 -4.27
C VAL A 78 6.21 1.23 -5.79
N GLY A 79 6.76 0.16 -6.37
CA GLY A 79 7.07 0.09 -7.80
C GLY A 79 8.49 0.57 -8.17
N GLU A 80 8.79 0.54 -9.46
CA GLU A 80 10.14 0.80 -9.99
C GLU A 80 10.39 2.31 -10.19
N GLU A 81 11.65 2.75 -10.06
CA GLU A 81 12.08 4.16 -10.23
C GLU A 81 12.09 4.65 -11.70
N GLU A 82 11.23 4.08 -12.54
CA GLU A 82 11.01 4.48 -13.93
C GLU A 82 9.97 5.61 -14.02
N PRO A 83 9.91 6.40 -15.12
CA PRO A 83 9.19 7.69 -15.18
C PRO A 83 7.68 7.65 -14.86
N LYS A 84 7.08 6.46 -14.84
CA LYS A 84 5.66 6.23 -14.50
C LYS A 84 5.46 5.01 -13.58
N GLY A 85 6.54 4.41 -13.07
CA GLY A 85 6.50 3.11 -12.39
C GLY A 85 6.40 3.16 -10.87
N ARG A 86 6.53 4.36 -10.27
CA ARG A 86 6.55 4.53 -8.82
C ARG A 86 5.32 5.25 -8.31
N GLU A 87 4.67 4.63 -7.34
CA GLU A 87 3.46 5.13 -6.69
C GLU A 87 3.72 5.30 -5.19
N ARG A 88 3.05 6.26 -4.57
CA ARG A 88 3.12 6.48 -3.12
C ARG A 88 1.82 5.98 -2.51
N VAL A 89 1.93 5.01 -1.61
CA VAL A 89 0.79 4.55 -0.83
C VAL A 89 0.44 5.55 0.26
N ARG A 90 -0.76 5.42 0.80
CA ARG A 90 -1.27 6.07 2.01
C ARG A 90 -1.08 5.06 3.14
N ASP A 91 -0.37 5.46 4.19
CA ASP A 91 -0.30 4.70 5.43
C ASP A 91 -1.57 5.00 6.22
N VAL A 92 -2.49 4.05 6.25
CA VAL A 92 -3.75 4.12 6.99
C VAL A 92 -3.59 3.37 8.30
N THR A 93 -3.55 4.09 9.42
CA THR A 93 -3.50 3.48 10.76
C THR A 93 -4.90 3.23 11.28
N ILE A 94 -5.21 1.97 11.55
CA ILE A 94 -6.49 1.52 12.09
C ILE A 94 -6.26 1.09 13.54
N GLU A 95 -7.03 1.65 14.46
CA GLU A 95 -7.18 1.10 15.81
C GLU A 95 -8.21 -0.03 15.77
N ILE A 96 -7.81 -1.20 16.28
CA ILE A 96 -8.63 -2.40 16.22
C ILE A 96 -9.55 -2.42 17.43
N GLU A 97 -10.85 -2.45 17.15
CA GLU A 97 -11.89 -2.66 18.15
C GLU A 97 -12.06 -4.16 18.43
N GLU A 98 -12.08 -4.96 17.36
CA GLU A 98 -12.25 -6.41 17.45
C GLU A 98 -11.47 -7.14 16.35
N VAL A 99 -10.81 -8.24 16.74
CA VAL A 99 -10.23 -9.20 15.80
C VAL A 99 -11.22 -10.34 15.60
N LEU A 100 -11.84 -10.39 14.42
CA LEU A 100 -12.87 -11.36 14.06
C LEU A 100 -12.24 -12.68 13.61
N LEU A 101 -11.15 -12.59 12.84
CA LEU A 101 -10.36 -13.75 12.41
C LEU A 101 -8.88 -13.38 12.38
N ASN A 102 -8.03 -14.29 12.86
CA ASN A 102 -6.57 -14.18 12.73
C ASN A 102 -6.03 -15.56 12.37
N ASN A 103 -5.73 -15.74 11.09
CA ASN A 103 -5.12 -16.95 10.54
C ASN A 103 -3.58 -16.89 10.61
N GLY A 104 -3.01 -15.74 10.99
CA GLY A 104 -1.59 -15.59 11.24
C GLY A 104 -1.14 -16.27 12.54
N SER A 105 0.16 -16.54 12.66
CA SER A 105 0.76 -17.17 13.85
C SER A 105 1.03 -16.19 15.00
N GLY A 106 0.64 -14.92 14.86
CA GLY A 106 0.92 -13.84 15.81
C GLY A 106 -0.23 -13.56 16.79
N ALA A 107 0.08 -12.82 17.86
CA ALA A 107 -0.93 -12.28 18.75
C ALA A 107 -1.87 -11.30 18.02
N ALA A 108 -3.10 -11.19 18.49
CA ALA A 108 -4.08 -10.23 17.99
C ALA A 108 -3.52 -8.79 18.11
N PRO A 109 -3.38 -8.05 16.99
CA PRO A 109 -2.87 -6.68 17.03
C PRO A 109 -3.90 -5.73 17.64
N LYS A 110 -3.43 -4.67 18.30
CA LYS A 110 -4.26 -3.53 18.75
C LYS A 110 -4.39 -2.45 17.69
N THR A 111 -3.41 -2.37 16.79
CA THR A 111 -3.35 -1.41 15.70
C THR A 111 -2.73 -2.07 14.49
N VAL A 112 -3.15 -1.68 13.30
CA VAL A 112 -2.52 -2.08 12.04
C VAL A 112 -2.28 -0.88 11.14
N THR A 113 -1.23 -0.95 10.34
CA THR A 113 -0.98 -0.02 9.24
C THR A 113 -1.36 -0.71 7.94
N VAL A 114 -2.25 -0.10 7.17
CA VAL A 114 -2.73 -0.59 5.88
C VAL A 114 -2.17 0.31 4.79
N ASP A 115 -1.47 -0.30 3.83
CA ASP A 115 -1.09 0.32 2.56
C ASP A 115 -2.36 0.46 1.71
N GLU A 116 -2.78 1.69 1.48
CA GLU A 116 -3.86 2.02 0.54
C GLU A 116 -3.28 2.84 -0.62
N TRP A 117 -3.70 2.58 -1.86
CA TRP A 117 -3.16 3.35 -3.00
C TRP A 117 -3.55 4.83 -2.92
N GLY A 118 -2.58 5.69 -3.27
CA GLY A 118 -2.67 7.13 -3.07
C GLY A 118 -2.26 7.92 -4.30
N TRP A 119 -0.97 8.08 -4.52
CA TRP A 119 -0.46 9.07 -5.46
C TRP A 119 0.47 8.47 -6.50
N ASP A 120 0.45 9.03 -7.70
CA ASP A 120 1.51 8.78 -8.68
C ASP A 120 2.80 9.53 -8.29
N SER A 121 3.88 9.32 -9.05
CA SER A 121 5.18 9.99 -8.86
C SER A 121 5.12 11.53 -8.92
N ARG A 122 4.04 12.11 -9.46
CA ARG A 122 3.82 13.55 -9.58
C ARG A 122 2.98 14.12 -8.43
N GLY A 123 2.50 13.27 -7.51
CA GLY A 123 1.61 13.65 -6.42
C GLY A 123 0.13 13.73 -6.80
N VAL A 124 -0.25 13.25 -7.99
CA VAL A 124 -1.66 13.21 -8.40
C VAL A 124 -2.34 12.02 -7.70
N GLY A 125 -3.44 12.29 -7.01
CA GLY A 125 -4.19 11.28 -6.29
C GLY A 125 -5.07 10.43 -7.22
N PHE A 126 -5.14 9.12 -6.97
CA PHE A 126 -6.01 8.19 -7.68
C PHE A 126 -6.69 7.18 -6.74
N GLN A 127 -7.82 6.64 -7.17
CA GLN A 127 -8.46 5.46 -6.58
C GLN A 127 -8.12 4.25 -7.42
N ASP A 128 -7.66 3.18 -6.77
CA ASP A 128 -7.44 1.88 -7.42
C ASP A 128 -8.69 1.02 -7.24
N GLU A 129 -9.23 0.48 -8.33
CA GLU A 129 -10.39 -0.42 -8.34
C GLU A 129 -11.59 0.06 -7.50
N ASN A 130 -11.92 1.35 -7.62
CA ASN A 130 -13.02 2.00 -6.88
C ASN A 130 -12.89 1.94 -5.34
N VAL A 131 -11.73 1.55 -4.81
CA VAL A 131 -11.45 1.57 -3.37
C VAL A 131 -11.36 3.03 -2.92
N THR A 132 -12.46 3.52 -2.36
CA THR A 132 -12.54 4.91 -1.87
C THR A 132 -11.46 5.19 -0.84
N TRP A 133 -10.85 6.37 -0.90
CA TRP A 133 -9.86 6.79 0.08
C TRP A 133 -10.44 6.88 1.48
N THR A 134 -9.83 6.13 2.39
CA THR A 134 -10.18 6.19 3.81
C THR A 134 -9.76 7.53 4.43
N LYS A 135 -10.48 7.95 5.48
CA LYS A 135 -10.24 9.16 6.27
C LYS A 135 -10.24 8.85 7.76
N ALA A 136 -9.63 9.72 8.56
CA ALA A 136 -9.71 9.58 10.01
C ALA A 136 -11.17 9.66 10.49
N GLY A 137 -11.56 8.77 11.39
CA GLY A 137 -12.92 8.57 11.86
C GLY A 137 -13.74 7.55 11.06
N ASP A 138 -13.26 7.10 9.89
CA ASP A 138 -13.92 6.03 9.16
C ASP A 138 -13.82 4.73 9.97
N ARG A 139 -14.96 4.09 10.19
CA ARG A 139 -15.07 2.82 10.90
C ARG A 139 -15.53 1.73 9.93
N GLY A 140 -14.99 0.53 10.05
CA GLY A 140 -15.37 -0.54 9.11
C GLY A 140 -14.74 -1.89 9.39
N TYR A 141 -15.11 -2.84 8.53
CA TYR A 141 -14.52 -4.17 8.45
C TYR A 141 -13.42 -4.18 7.40
N TYR A 142 -12.30 -4.81 7.75
CA TYR A 142 -11.12 -4.88 6.89
C TYR A 142 -10.64 -6.33 6.79
N PHE A 143 -10.49 -6.80 5.56
CA PHE A 143 -10.00 -8.12 5.19
C PHE A 143 -8.58 -7.97 4.67
N LEU A 144 -7.61 -8.42 5.45
CA LEU A 144 -6.21 -8.00 5.33
C LEU A 144 -5.28 -9.17 5.06
N THR A 145 -4.23 -8.88 4.30
CA THR A 145 -3.06 -9.75 4.08
C THR A 145 -1.77 -8.96 4.35
N PRO A 146 -0.72 -9.57 4.94
CA PRO A 146 0.53 -8.87 5.17
C PRO A 146 1.24 -8.52 3.86
N VAL A 147 1.94 -7.39 3.88
CA VAL A 147 2.79 -6.94 2.78
C VAL A 147 4.18 -7.58 2.92
N LYS A 148 4.61 -8.35 1.92
CA LYS A 148 5.85 -9.15 2.00
C LYS A 148 7.11 -8.29 2.10
N ASP A 149 7.14 -7.16 1.41
CA ASP A 149 8.28 -6.23 1.31
C ASP A 149 8.23 -5.09 2.34
N ALA A 150 7.20 -5.05 3.19
CA ALA A 150 7.05 -4.05 4.25
C ALA A 150 6.54 -4.70 5.56
N PRO A 151 7.46 -5.26 6.38
CA PRO A 151 7.09 -5.88 7.65
C PRO A 151 6.28 -4.94 8.56
N GLY A 152 5.16 -5.43 9.08
CA GLY A 152 4.23 -4.65 9.91
C GLY A 152 3.13 -3.93 9.12
N HIS A 153 3.25 -3.86 7.78
CA HIS A 153 2.20 -3.34 6.91
C HIS A 153 1.29 -4.46 6.42
N HIS A 154 0.03 -4.09 6.22
CA HIS A 154 -1.00 -4.92 5.62
C HIS A 154 -1.54 -4.22 4.37
N ARG A 155 -2.27 -4.94 3.55
CA ARG A 155 -3.11 -4.40 2.49
C ARG A 155 -4.45 -5.12 2.51
N LEU A 156 -5.46 -4.54 1.86
CA LEU A 156 -6.70 -5.27 1.60
C LEU A 156 -6.37 -6.54 0.81
N ILE A 157 -7.12 -7.62 1.06
CA ILE A 157 -6.93 -8.89 0.35
C ILE A 157 -7.19 -8.74 -1.16
N ASN A 158 -8.09 -7.82 -1.53
CA ASN A 158 -8.37 -7.27 -2.85
C ASN A 158 -9.26 -6.01 -2.69
N SER A 159 -9.75 -5.45 -3.79
CA SER A 159 -10.67 -4.30 -3.83
C SER A 159 -11.96 -4.52 -3.04
N GLN A 160 -12.44 -5.76 -2.91
CA GLN A 160 -13.65 -6.12 -2.17
C GLN A 160 -13.42 -6.20 -0.65
N GLY A 161 -12.17 -6.14 -0.21
CA GLY A 161 -11.74 -6.44 1.17
C GLY A 161 -12.09 -5.40 2.23
N ARG A 162 -13.04 -4.49 1.99
CA ARG A 162 -13.46 -3.48 2.97
C ARG A 162 -14.96 -3.22 2.92
N ALA A 163 -15.56 -3.03 4.09
CA ALA A 163 -16.89 -2.46 4.24
C ALA A 163 -16.88 -1.36 5.30
N LEU A 164 -17.15 -0.13 4.88
CA LEU A 164 -17.25 1.00 5.81
C LEU A 164 -18.65 1.06 6.42
N ILE A 165 -18.72 1.52 7.67
CA ILE A 165 -19.95 1.67 8.43
C ILE A 165 -20.35 3.15 8.40
N SER A 166 -21.54 3.43 7.87
CA SER A 166 -22.13 4.77 7.87
C SER A 166 -23.50 4.70 8.57
N GLY A 167 -23.53 5.04 9.86
CA GLY A 167 -24.73 4.91 10.67
C GLY A 167 -25.20 3.47 10.76
N THR A 168 -26.34 3.16 10.13
CA THR A 168 -26.95 1.82 10.12
C THR A 168 -26.66 1.03 8.84
N GLU A 169 -25.89 1.59 7.92
CA GLU A 169 -25.62 1.03 6.60
C GLU A 169 -24.16 0.60 6.45
N LEU A 170 -23.93 -0.29 5.49
CA LEU A 170 -22.60 -0.69 5.05
C LEU A 170 -22.34 -0.20 3.63
N THR A 171 -21.12 0.28 3.42
CA THR A 171 -20.61 0.66 2.11
C THR A 171 -19.42 -0.25 1.76
N PRO A 172 -19.67 -1.35 1.03
CA PRO A 172 -18.61 -2.22 0.52
C PRO A 172 -17.72 -1.47 -0.49
N SER A 173 -16.44 -1.82 -0.55
CA SER A 173 -15.54 -1.32 -1.59
C SER A 173 -15.57 -2.13 -2.88
N SER A 174 -16.26 -3.27 -2.90
CA SER A 174 -16.49 -4.07 -4.11
C SER A 174 -17.27 -3.31 -5.18
N GLU A 175 -17.08 -3.67 -6.44
CA GLU A 175 -17.83 -3.11 -7.58
C GLU A 175 -19.34 -3.31 -7.43
N GLU A 176 -20.12 -2.27 -7.71
CA GLU A 176 -21.59 -2.31 -7.69
C GLU A 176 -22.11 -3.35 -8.71
N GLY A 177 -23.10 -4.16 -8.30
CA GLY A 177 -23.60 -5.27 -9.11
C GLY A 177 -22.80 -6.58 -9.03
N ALA A 178 -21.62 -6.60 -8.39
CA ALA A 178 -20.93 -7.84 -8.08
C ALA A 178 -21.71 -8.62 -6.99
N PRO A 179 -21.81 -9.97 -7.05
CA PRO A 179 -22.59 -10.74 -6.08
C PRO A 179 -22.25 -10.46 -4.61
N LEU A 180 -20.95 -10.34 -4.29
CA LEU A 180 -20.50 -10.01 -2.95
C LEU A 180 -20.86 -8.57 -2.54
N HIS A 181 -20.86 -7.62 -3.48
CA HIS A 181 -21.32 -6.25 -3.20
C HIS A 181 -22.78 -6.26 -2.76
N GLU A 182 -23.63 -6.93 -3.54
CA GLU A 182 -25.06 -7.04 -3.25
C GLU A 182 -25.32 -7.77 -1.92
N GLU A 183 -24.54 -8.81 -1.61
CA GLU A 183 -24.61 -9.49 -0.32
C GLU A 183 -24.32 -8.52 0.84
N MET A 184 -23.26 -7.73 0.73
CA MET A 184 -22.76 -6.88 1.83
C MET A 184 -23.55 -5.58 1.97
N HIS A 185 -23.94 -4.95 0.86
CA HIS A 185 -24.61 -3.65 0.84
C HIS A 185 -26.01 -3.70 1.47
N HIS A 186 -26.73 -4.81 1.33
CA HIS A 186 -28.06 -4.98 1.93
C HIS A 186 -28.04 -5.33 3.43
N LEU A 187 -26.86 -5.52 4.02
CA LEU A 187 -26.73 -5.86 5.42
C LEU A 187 -26.54 -4.61 6.28
N SER A 188 -27.24 -4.57 7.42
CA SER A 188 -26.84 -3.71 8.52
C SER A 188 -25.49 -4.17 9.10
N PRO A 189 -24.73 -3.32 9.82
CA PRO A 189 -23.51 -3.73 10.52
C PRO A 189 -23.70 -5.01 11.35
N LYS A 190 -24.79 -5.11 12.13
CA LYS A 190 -25.12 -6.30 12.92
C LYS A 190 -25.45 -7.51 12.05
N GLY A 191 -26.14 -7.30 10.92
CA GLY A 191 -26.41 -8.36 9.94
C GLY A 191 -25.12 -8.95 9.39
N PHE A 192 -24.17 -8.07 9.02
CA PHE A 192 -22.86 -8.45 8.53
C PHE A 192 -22.02 -9.18 9.59
N GLU A 193 -21.99 -8.70 10.84
CA GLU A 193 -21.32 -9.41 11.95
C GLU A 193 -21.86 -10.83 12.13
N ASN A 194 -23.19 -11.02 12.02
CA ASN A 194 -23.80 -12.35 12.11
C ASN A 194 -23.38 -13.26 10.94
N SER A 195 -23.40 -12.72 9.71
CA SER A 195 -22.95 -13.44 8.51
C SER A 195 -21.48 -13.82 8.61
N LEU A 196 -20.62 -12.89 9.02
CA LEU A 196 -19.18 -13.11 9.19
C LEU A 196 -18.90 -14.09 10.35
N SER A 197 -19.60 -13.99 11.46
CA SER A 197 -19.50 -14.95 12.57
C SER A 197 -19.89 -16.36 12.15
N LYS A 198 -20.93 -16.50 11.30
CA LYS A 198 -21.28 -17.78 10.69
C LYS A 198 -20.16 -18.27 9.78
N ALA A 199 -19.65 -17.44 8.88
CA ALA A 199 -18.54 -17.78 8.00
C ALA A 199 -17.31 -18.26 8.78
N ILE A 200 -16.91 -17.54 9.83
CA ILE A 200 -15.79 -17.90 10.70
C ILE A 200 -15.99 -19.27 11.36
N ARG A 201 -17.21 -19.60 11.80
CA ARG A 201 -17.51 -20.94 12.32
C ARG A 201 -17.36 -22.01 11.25
N ASP A 202 -17.84 -21.76 10.04
CA ASP A 202 -17.73 -22.72 8.93
C ASP A 202 -16.27 -22.89 8.46
N ILE A 203 -15.45 -21.83 8.51
CA ILE A 203 -13.99 -21.88 8.28
C ILE A 203 -13.32 -22.75 9.34
N ARG A 204 -13.56 -22.48 10.64
CA ARG A 204 -12.98 -23.26 11.75
C ARG A 204 -13.40 -24.72 11.73
N ALA A 205 -14.59 -25.02 11.20
CA ALA A 205 -15.08 -26.37 10.99
C ALA A 205 -14.52 -27.04 9.71
N GLY A 206 -13.68 -26.35 8.93
CA GLY A 206 -13.07 -26.86 7.70
C GLY A 206 -14.03 -26.99 6.51
N LYS A 207 -15.23 -26.38 6.58
CA LYS A 207 -16.24 -26.43 5.51
C LYS A 207 -15.96 -25.44 4.39
N VAL A 208 -15.27 -24.35 4.72
CA VAL A 208 -14.85 -23.31 3.77
C VAL A 208 -13.34 -23.36 3.69
N ARG A 209 -12.80 -23.28 2.47
CA ARG A 209 -11.36 -23.29 2.21
C ARG A 209 -10.94 -21.95 1.61
N PRO A 210 -9.74 -21.44 1.92
CA PRO A 210 -9.20 -20.28 1.24
C PRO A 210 -9.10 -20.55 -0.27
N GLN A 211 -9.30 -19.51 -1.08
CA GLN A 211 -8.85 -19.56 -2.47
C GLN A 211 -7.33 -19.74 -2.49
N LYS A 212 -6.84 -20.49 -3.48
CA LYS A 212 -5.39 -20.66 -3.64
C LYS A 212 -4.81 -19.30 -4.01
N LYS A 213 -3.96 -18.75 -3.12
CA LYS A 213 -3.07 -17.65 -3.48
C LYS A 213 -2.24 -18.14 -4.69
N PRO A 214 -2.25 -17.43 -5.83
CA PRO A 214 -1.49 -17.88 -7.00
C PRO A 214 0.02 -17.79 -6.81
#